data_AF-A0A7S1P8W8-F1
#
_entry.id   AF-A0A7S1P8W8-F1
#
_cell.length_a   1.000
_cell.length_b   1.000
_cell.length_c   1.000
_cell.angle_alpha   90.00
_cell.angle_beta   90.00
_cell.angle_gamma   90.00
#
_symmetry.space_group_name_H-M   'P 1'
#
loop_
_entity.id
_entity.type
_entity.pdbx_description
1 polymer ?
#
loop_
_entity_poly.entity_id
_entity_poly.type
_entity_poly.pdbx_seq_one_letter_code
_entity_poly.pdbx_strand_id
1 'polypeptide(L)'
;VDAMCWMHRGACACAYELATGQDTDKFIRFFLRMVTLLLNCDISPVIVFDGDSLPAKAKEDEDRHKRRKDAQQEVDRLRKAGKTADDKEMQSKAMQAISVTGDMIDRVIEALRLLPKHTSGGK
;
A
#
# COMPACT_ATOMS: atom_id res chain seq x y z
N VAL A 1 10.44 9.93 5.49
CA VAL A 1 9.70 8.65 5.44
C VAL A 1 9.47 8.30 3.98
N ASP A 2 9.89 7.10 3.56
CA ASP A 2 9.53 6.55 2.25
C ASP A 2 8.08 6.06 2.30
N ALA A 3 7.21 6.70 1.52
CA ALA A 3 5.79 6.39 1.48
C ALA A 3 5.51 5.02 0.84
N MET A 4 6.28 4.63 -0.20
CA MET A 4 6.05 3.38 -0.94
C MET A 4 6.23 2.17 -0.02
N CYS A 5 7.24 2.22 0.85
CA CYS A 5 7.46 1.21 1.88
C CYS A 5 6.26 1.07 2.84
N TRP A 6 5.72 2.19 3.33
CA TRP A 6 4.58 2.18 4.26
C TRP A 6 3.27 1.77 3.59
N MET A 7 3.04 2.22 2.36
CA MET A 7 1.86 1.85 1.58
C MET A 7 1.86 0.35 1.26
N HIS A 8 3.00 -0.22 0.86
CA HIS A 8 3.12 -1.67 0.67
C HIS A 8 2.79 -2.44 1.95
N ARG A 9 3.34 -2.01 3.09
CA ARG A 9 3.08 -2.65 4.38
C ARG A 9 1.61 -2.54 4.81
N GLY A 10 0.99 -1.38 4.57
CA GLY A 10 -0.44 -1.18 4.82
C GLY A 10 -1.33 -2.04 3.92
N ALA A 11 -0.95 -2.16 2.64
CA ALA A 11 -1.65 -2.98 1.66
C ALA A 11 -1.63 -4.47 2.00
N CYS A 12 -0.58 -4.98 2.67
CA CYS A 12 -0.54 -6.37 3.13
C CYS A 12 -1.72 -6.73 4.04
N ALA A 13 -2.24 -5.78 4.84
CA ALA A 13 -3.37 -6.01 5.72
C ALA A 13 -4.73 -6.06 4.99
N CYS A 14 -4.77 -5.68 3.72
CA CYS A 14 -5.95 -5.72 2.87
C CYS A 14 -5.65 -6.29 1.47
N ALA A 15 -4.69 -7.21 1.42
CA ALA A 15 -4.16 -7.73 0.16
C ALA A 15 -5.25 -8.45 -0.65
N TYR A 16 -6.10 -9.22 0.04
CA TYR A 16 -7.21 -9.94 -0.58
C TYR A 16 -8.23 -8.98 -1.18
N GLU A 17 -8.62 -7.94 -0.46
CA GLU A 17 -9.56 -6.93 -0.94
C GLU A 17 -9.02 -6.25 -2.19
N LEU A 18 -7.75 -5.82 -2.15
CA LEU A 18 -7.07 -5.20 -3.29
C LEU A 18 -6.99 -6.14 -4.50
N ALA A 19 -6.58 -7.39 -4.28
CA ALA A 19 -6.44 -8.38 -5.35
C ALA A 19 -7.79 -8.84 -5.94
N THR A 20 -8.89 -8.67 -5.22
CA THR A 20 -10.24 -9.05 -5.68
C THR A 20 -11.09 -7.87 -6.13
N GLY A 21 -10.55 -6.65 -6.11
CA GLY A 21 -11.22 -5.42 -6.55
C GLY A 21 -12.26 -4.88 -5.56
N GLN A 22 -12.15 -5.26 -4.28
CA GLN A 22 -12.97 -4.68 -3.22
C GLN A 22 -12.36 -3.36 -2.77
N ASP A 23 -13.19 -2.31 -2.69
CA ASP A 23 -12.73 -1.04 -2.12
C ASP A 23 -12.37 -1.21 -0.64
N THR A 24 -11.27 -0.57 -0.24
CA THR A 24 -10.73 -0.67 1.11
C THR A 24 -9.93 0.58 1.45
N ASP A 25 -10.03 1.03 2.71
CA ASP A 25 -9.26 2.16 3.25
C ASP A 25 -8.21 1.71 4.27
N LYS A 26 -8.05 0.40 4.49
CA LYS A 26 -7.19 -0.16 5.54
C LYS A 26 -5.73 0.28 5.41
N PHE A 27 -5.22 0.39 4.19
CA PHE A 27 -3.86 0.89 3.94
C PHE A 27 -3.71 2.38 4.30
N ILE A 28 -4.75 3.19 4.11
CA ILE A 28 -4.79 4.61 4.50
C ILE A 28 -4.79 4.73 6.01
N ARG A 29 -5.68 3.97 6.69
CA ARG A 29 -5.74 3.94 8.16
C ARG A 29 -4.41 3.53 8.78
N PHE A 30 -3.74 2.53 8.20
CA PHE A 30 -2.40 2.14 8.60
C PHE A 30 -1.41 3.32 8.46
N PHE A 31 -1.41 3.98 7.30
CA PHE A 31 -0.50 5.08 7.01
C PHE A 31 -0.71 6.27 7.97
N LEU A 32 -1.95 6.71 8.15
CA LEU A 32 -2.31 7.80 9.06
C LEU A 32 -1.92 7.48 10.50
N ARG A 33 -2.17 6.25 10.97
CA ARG A 33 -1.76 5.82 12.32
C ARG A 33 -0.25 5.96 12.53
N MET A 34 0.55 5.61 11.53
CA MET A 34 2.01 5.74 11.60
C MET A 34 2.44 7.21 11.62
N VAL A 35 1.80 8.08 10.84
CA VAL A 35 2.08 9.53 10.88
C VAL A 35 1.67 10.14 12.22
N THR A 36 0.46 9.84 12.71
CA THR A 36 -0.02 10.31 14.01
C THR A 36 0.89 9.86 15.15
N LEU A 37 1.44 8.64 15.10
CA LEU A 37 2.41 8.18 16.09
C LEU A 37 3.65 9.06 16.12
N LEU A 38 4.22 9.41 14.96
CA LEU A 38 5.38 10.29 14.89
C LEU A 38 5.05 11.70 15.42
N LEU A 39 3.90 12.24 15.03
CA LEU A 39 3.44 13.55 15.49
C LEU A 39 3.24 13.59 17.01
N ASN A 40 2.68 12.53 17.61
CA ASN A 40 2.52 12.42 19.07
C ASN A 40 3.86 12.32 19.82
N CYS A 41 4.95 12.04 19.12
CA CYS A 41 6.31 12.05 19.65
C CYS A 41 7.06 13.35 19.31
N ASP A 42 6.35 14.42 18.91
CA ASP A 42 6.89 15.71 18.49
C ASP A 42 7.87 15.60 17.29
N ILE A 43 7.74 14.54 16.48
CA ILE A 43 8.51 14.36 15.25
C ILE A 43 7.69 14.93 14.10
N SER A 44 8.29 15.81 13.29
CA SER A 44 7.69 16.35 12.06
C SER A 44 8.17 15.55 10.83
N PRO A 45 7.42 14.54 10.35
CA PRO A 45 7.89 13.70 9.25
C PRO A 45 7.74 14.38 7.88
N VAL A 46 8.79 14.31 7.07
CA VAL A 46 8.70 14.55 5.63
C VAL A 46 8.34 13.24 4.93
N ILE A 47 7.17 13.19 4.29
CA ILE A 47 6.70 12.03 3.52
C ILE A 47 7.11 12.20 2.07
N VAL A 48 7.84 11.25 1.53
CA VAL A 48 8.33 11.26 0.14
C VAL A 48 7.67 10.13 -0.63
N PHE A 49 7.06 10.47 -1.77
CA PHE A 49 6.48 9.52 -2.71
C PHE A 49 7.42 9.41 -3.92
N ASP A 50 7.48 8.21 -4.51
CA ASP A 50 8.24 8.00 -5.74
C ASP A 50 7.64 8.78 -6.90
N GLY A 51 8.51 9.25 -7.79
CA GLY A 51 8.14 9.84 -9.07
C GLY A 51 8.00 8.79 -10.17
N ASP A 52 8.28 9.19 -11.41
CA ASP A 52 8.16 8.30 -12.56
C ASP A 52 9.25 7.22 -12.61
N SER A 53 8.97 6.15 -13.35
CA SER A 53 9.92 5.06 -13.61
C SER A 53 11.14 5.59 -14.36
N LEU A 54 12.32 5.10 -13.94
CA LEU A 54 13.60 5.48 -14.55
C LEU A 54 14.05 4.40 -15.54
N PRO A 55 14.63 4.76 -16.70
CA PRO A 55 15.15 3.78 -17.66
C PRO A 55 16.16 2.81 -17.05
N ALA A 56 16.96 3.27 -16.09
CA ALA A 56 17.95 2.46 -15.39
C ALA A 56 17.34 1.35 -14.50
N LYS A 57 16.04 1.40 -14.20
CA LYS A 57 15.30 0.40 -13.40
C LYS A 57 14.28 -0.39 -14.22
N ALA A 58 14.26 -0.22 -15.54
CA ALA A 58 13.22 -0.80 -16.40
C ALA A 58 13.12 -2.31 -16.26
N LYS A 59 14.26 -3.01 -16.14
CA LYS A 59 14.31 -4.47 -15.98
C LYS A 59 13.73 -4.91 -14.64
N GLU A 60 14.12 -4.26 -13.55
CA GLU A 60 13.62 -4.57 -12.21
C GLU A 60 12.12 -4.29 -12.08
N ASP A 61 11.65 -3.21 -12.70
CA ASP A 61 10.23 -2.84 -12.74
C ASP A 61 9.42 -3.85 -13.57
N GLU A 62 9.96 -4.31 -14.70
CA GLU A 62 9.37 -5.37 -15.53
C GLU A 62 9.28 -6.70 -14.76
N ASP A 63 10.36 -7.12 -14.10
CA ASP A 63 10.38 -8.33 -13.26
C ASP A 63 9.37 -8.23 -12.11
N ARG A 64 9.26 -7.05 -11.48
CA ARG A 64 8.26 -6.81 -10.43
C ARG A 64 6.85 -6.83 -10.98
N HIS A 65 6.61 -6.28 -12.16
CA HIS A 65 5.32 -6.31 -12.83
C HIS A 65 4.91 -7.74 -13.19
N LYS A 66 5.83 -8.51 -13.78
CA LYS A 66 5.60 -9.92 -14.14
C LYS A 66 5.23 -10.76 -12.92
N ARG A 67 6.01 -10.69 -11.83
CA ARG A 67 5.72 -11.44 -10.60
C ARG A 67 4.34 -11.11 -10.02
N ARG A 68 3.96 -9.83 -10.01
CA ARG A 68 2.63 -9.40 -9.51
C ARG A 68 1.51 -9.92 -10.40
N LYS A 69 1.69 -9.87 -11.73
CA LYS A 69 0.73 -10.40 -12.71
C LYS A 69 0.53 -11.91 -12.54
N ASP A 70 1.61 -12.67 -12.40
CA ASP A 70 1.55 -14.11 -12.19
C ASP A 70 0.86 -14.45 -10.86
N ALA A 71 1.13 -13.69 -9.80
CA ALA A 71 0.44 -13.84 -8.51
C ALA A 71 -1.06 -13.51 -8.61
N GLN A 72 -1.43 -12.46 -9.34
CA GLN A 72 -2.84 -12.08 -9.57
C GLN A 72 -3.60 -13.16 -10.33
N GLN A 73 -2.98 -13.79 -11.33
CA GLN A 73 -3.58 -14.92 -12.04
C GLN A 73 -3.86 -16.11 -11.11
N GLU A 74 -2.97 -16.38 -10.15
CA GLU A 74 -3.19 -17.42 -9.16
C GLU A 74 -4.31 -17.07 -8.18
N VAL A 75 -4.42 -15.81 -7.74
CA VAL A 75 -5.58 -15.32 -6.96
C VAL A 75 -6.88 -15.60 -7.71
N ASP A 76 -6.94 -15.27 -9.00
CA ASP A 76 -8.12 -15.52 -9.82
C ASP A 76 -8.44 -17.01 -9.96
N ARG A 77 -7.42 -17.86 -10.08
CA ARG A 77 -7.57 -19.32 -10.13
C ARG A 77 -8.14 -19.86 -8.82
N LEU A 78 -7.55 -19.48 -7.68
CA LEU A 78 -7.99 -19.92 -6.35
C LEU A 78 -9.42 -19.44 -6.06
N ARG A 79 -9.75 -18.22 -6.46
CA ARG A 79 -11.11 -17.66 -6.30
C ARG A 79 -12.14 -18.47 -7.08
N LYS A 80 -11.84 -18.85 -8.33
CA LYS A 80 -12.70 -19.73 -9.15
C LYS A 80 -12.83 -21.13 -8.57
N ALA A 81 -11.81 -21.62 -7.87
CA ALA A 81 -11.84 -22.89 -7.13
C ALA A 81 -12.59 -22.81 -5.78
N GLY A 82 -13.22 -21.67 -5.46
CA GLY A 82 -14.01 -21.49 -4.24
C GLY A 82 -13.20 -21.20 -2.99
N LYS A 83 -11.91 -20.87 -3.11
CA LYS A 83 -11.09 -20.46 -1.97
C LYS A 83 -11.52 -19.09 -1.47
N THR A 84 -11.54 -18.93 -0.15
CA THR A 84 -11.99 -17.72 0.54
C THR A 84 -10.80 -16.87 1.02
N ALA A 85 -11.11 -15.70 1.58
CA ALA A 85 -10.11 -14.83 2.18
C ALA A 85 -9.31 -15.50 3.32
N ASP A 86 -9.88 -16.47 4.05
CA ASP A 86 -9.17 -17.10 5.17
C ASP A 86 -8.19 -18.21 4.73
N ASP A 87 -8.15 -18.54 3.43
CA ASP A 87 -7.23 -19.53 2.90
C ASP A 87 -5.79 -18.98 2.86
N LYS A 88 -4.85 -19.73 3.44
CA LYS A 88 -3.44 -19.33 3.54
C LYS A 88 -2.77 -19.13 2.18
N GLU A 89 -3.11 -19.97 1.20
CA GLU A 89 -2.56 -19.87 -0.15
C GLU A 89 -3.11 -18.63 -0.85
N MET A 90 -4.42 -18.39 -0.72
CA MET A 90 -5.08 -17.17 -1.21
C MET A 90 -4.42 -15.91 -0.64
N GLN A 91 -4.22 -15.84 0.67
CA GLN A 91 -3.58 -14.69 1.33
C GLN A 91 -2.14 -14.49 0.85
N SER A 92 -1.37 -15.56 0.74
CA SER A 92 0.01 -15.50 0.24
C SER A 92 0.09 -14.93 -1.18
N LYS A 93 -0.80 -15.39 -2.07
CA LYS A 93 -0.85 -14.92 -3.46
C LYS A 93 -1.39 -13.51 -3.58
N ALA A 94 -2.38 -13.14 -2.79
CA ALA A 94 -2.89 -11.78 -2.72
C ALA A 94 -1.79 -10.80 -2.27
N MET A 95 -0.99 -11.15 -1.25
CA MET A 95 0.15 -10.33 -0.82
C MET A 95 1.22 -10.18 -1.92
N GLN A 96 1.50 -11.26 -2.67
CA GLN A 96 2.45 -11.21 -3.79
C GLN A 96 1.94 -10.37 -4.98
N ALA A 97 0.62 -10.24 -5.13
CA ALA A 97 -0.02 -9.48 -6.19
C ALA A 97 -0.07 -7.96 -5.92
N ILE A 98 0.22 -7.52 -4.68
CA ILE A 98 0.09 -6.11 -4.29
C ILE A 98 0.85 -5.19 -5.23
N SER A 99 0.11 -4.23 -5.79
CA SER A 99 0.65 -3.08 -6.50
C SER A 99 0.10 -1.81 -5.88
N VAL A 100 0.97 -0.91 -5.43
CA VAL A 100 0.57 0.45 -5.07
C VAL A 100 0.27 1.19 -6.37
N THR A 101 -0.97 1.64 -6.54
CA THR A 101 -1.44 2.36 -7.74
C THR A 101 -1.42 3.88 -7.51
N GLY A 102 -1.53 4.66 -8.60
CA GLY A 102 -1.67 6.11 -8.52
C GLY A 102 -2.89 6.54 -7.68
N ASP A 103 -4.03 5.88 -7.86
CA ASP A 103 -5.24 6.14 -7.05
C ASP A 103 -5.01 5.92 -5.55
N MET A 104 -4.31 4.83 -5.18
CA MET A 104 -3.96 4.59 -3.77
C MET A 104 -3.07 5.71 -3.22
N ILE A 105 -2.13 6.22 -4.02
CA ILE A 105 -1.24 7.32 -3.64
C ILE A 105 -2.05 8.59 -3.43
N ASP A 106 -2.92 8.94 -4.37
CA ASP A 106 -3.77 10.13 -4.30
C ASP A 106 -4.67 10.10 -3.06
N ARG A 107 -5.27 8.93 -2.76
CA ARG A 107 -6.09 8.73 -1.55
C ARG A 107 -5.30 8.92 -0.26
N VAL A 108 -4.03 8.48 -0.21
CA VAL A 108 -3.17 8.70 0.97
C VAL A 108 -2.77 10.17 1.07
N ILE A 109 -2.40 10.83 -0.04
CA ILE A 109 -2.04 12.25 -0.06
C ILE A 109 -3.22 13.09 0.45
N GLU A 110 -4.42 12.81 -0.03
CA GLU A 110 -5.62 13.54 0.40
C GLU A 110 -5.90 13.32 1.88
N ALA A 111 -5.79 12.08 2.36
CA ALA A 111 -5.94 11.77 3.78
C ALA A 111 -4.90 12.50 4.66
N LEU A 112 -3.65 12.65 4.18
CA LEU A 112 -2.61 13.39 4.89
C LEU A 112 -2.88 14.89 4.96
N ARG A 113 -3.48 15.48 3.92
CA ARG A 113 -3.84 16.91 3.89
C ARG A 113 -4.93 17.27 4.91
N LEU A 114 -5.77 16.29 5.25
CA LEU A 114 -6.82 16.44 6.27
C LEU A 114 -6.31 16.30 7.70
N LEU A 115 -5.05 15.89 7.91
CA LEU A 115 -4.49 15.84 9.26
C LEU A 115 -4.32 17.26 9.82
N PRO A 116 -4.64 17.47 11.13
CA PRO A 116 -4.37 18.74 11.77
C PRO A 116 -2.90 19.10 11.62
N LYS A 117 -2.63 20.35 11.21
CA LYS A 117 -1.26 20.86 11.23
C LYS A 117 -0.78 20.84 12.67
N HIS A 118 0.30 20.10 12.92
CA HIS A 118 0.96 20.13 14.21
C HIS A 118 1.52 21.53 14.43
N THR A 119 0.78 22.38 15.15
CA THR A 119 1.32 23.63 15.66
C THR A 119 2.26 23.24 16.78
N SER A 120 3.56 23.30 16.52
CA SER A 120 4.58 23.21 17.58
C SER A 120 4.25 24.25 18.64
N GLY A 121 3.60 23.83 19.72
CA GLY A 121 3.41 24.65 20.90
C GLY A 121 4.78 24.85 21.51
N GLY A 122 5.41 25.98 21.21
CA GLY A 122 6.58 26.44 21.94
C GLY A 122 6.22 26.49 23.42
N LYS A 123 6.89 25.65 24.21
CA LYS A 123 7.10 25.90 25.63
C LYS A 123 8.50 26.44 25.81
#